data_AF-A0ABD0PM28-F1
#
_entry.id   AF-A0ABD0PM28-F1
#
_cell.length_a   1.000
_cell.length_b   1.000
_cell.length_c   1.000
_cell.angle_alpha   90.00
_cell.angle_beta   90.00
_cell.angle_gamma   90.00
#
_symmetry.space_group_name_H-M   'P 1'
#
loop_
_entity.id
_entity.type
_entity.pdbx_description
1 polymer ?
#
loop_
_entity_poly.entity_id
_entity_poly.type
_entity_poly.pdbx_seq_one_letter_code
_entity_poly.pdbx_strand_id
1 'polypeptide(L)'
;CTLFFYETDGRSGIDHNSVPKHAVWAENSIVQAVPEHPKKDFVFCLSNSLGDSFLFQTCSQTELENWITAIHSACAAAVARQHHREDTVRLLRAEIRKLEQKIDMDEKMKKMGDMQLSAVTDAKKRKTILEQ
;
A
#
# COMPACT_ATOMS: atom_id res chain seq x y z
N CYS A 1 10.80 4.54 5.22
CA CYS A 1 10.15 5.40 4.20
C CYS A 1 9.19 6.33 4.94
N THR A 2 9.45 7.64 5.01
CA THR A 2 8.76 8.56 5.95
C THR A 2 8.46 9.90 5.30
N LEU A 3 7.24 10.41 5.49
CA LEU A 3 6.84 11.78 5.13
C LEU A 3 6.94 12.68 6.35
N PHE A 4 7.70 13.77 6.24
CA PHE A 4 7.85 14.77 7.29
C PHE A 4 7.06 16.03 6.92
N PHE A 5 6.25 16.51 7.86
CA PHE A 5 5.39 17.69 7.68
C PHE A 5 5.93 18.84 8.51
N TYR A 6 6.22 19.95 7.85
CA TYR A 6 6.78 21.16 8.43
C TYR A 6 5.74 22.27 8.40
N GLU A 7 5.69 23.09 9.45
CA GLU A 7 4.97 24.36 9.41
C GLU A 7 5.92 25.47 9.00
N THR A 8 5.48 26.33 8.09
CA THR A 8 6.20 27.55 7.73
C THR A 8 5.68 28.72 8.54
N ASP A 9 6.59 29.54 9.08
CA ASP A 9 6.28 30.80 9.75
C ASP A 9 6.19 31.98 8.76
N GLY A 10 6.36 31.70 7.45
CA GLY A 10 6.35 32.69 6.38
C GLY A 10 7.57 33.64 6.36
N ARG A 11 8.53 33.45 7.26
CA ARG A 11 9.72 34.32 7.41
C ARG A 11 11.01 33.60 7.05
N SER A 12 11.08 32.31 7.36
CA SER A 12 12.25 31.46 7.10
C SER A 12 11.87 30.29 6.18
N GLY A 13 12.82 29.87 5.33
CA GLY A 13 12.66 28.67 4.52
C GLY A 13 12.85 27.40 5.35
N ILE A 14 12.28 26.28 4.89
CA ILE A 14 12.50 24.96 5.49
C ILE A 14 13.82 24.40 4.97
N ASP A 15 14.67 23.93 5.87
CA ASP A 15 15.98 23.35 5.59
C ASP A 15 16.25 22.07 6.40
N HIS A 16 17.48 21.55 6.35
CA HIS A 16 17.87 20.32 7.04
C HIS A 16 17.96 20.45 8.57
N ASN A 17 17.94 21.67 9.12
CA ASN A 17 17.94 21.92 10.57
C ASN A 17 16.53 22.15 11.12
N SER A 18 15.54 22.28 10.23
CA SER A 18 14.14 22.49 10.59
C SER A 18 13.57 21.24 11.29
N VAL A 19 12.77 21.46 12.34
CA VAL A 19 12.12 20.37 13.07
C VAL A 19 10.74 20.10 12.48
N PRO A 20 10.45 18.86 12.03
CA PRO A 20 9.13 18.53 11.52
C PRO A 20 8.10 18.54 12.65
N LYS A 21 6.91 19.06 12.37
CA LYS A 21 5.78 19.04 13.31
C LYS A 21 5.16 17.65 13.43
N HIS A 22 5.05 16.95 12.31
CA HIS A 22 4.52 15.58 12.25
C HIS A 22 5.36 14.72 11.32
N ALA A 23 5.31 13.41 11.52
CA ALA A 23 5.91 12.42 10.65
C ALA A 23 4.93 11.26 10.44
N VAL A 24 4.81 10.80 9.19
CA VAL A 24 3.98 9.65 8.82
C VAL A 24 4.88 8.59 8.21
N TRP A 25 4.80 7.38 8.76
CA TRP A 25 5.43 6.20 8.18
C TRP A 25 4.70 5.84 6.88
N ALA A 26 5.42 5.86 5.75
CA ALA A 26 4.87 5.65 4.41
C ALA A 26 5.39 4.37 3.73
N GLU A 27 6.20 3.54 4.39
CA GLU A 27 6.58 2.23 3.86
C GLU A 27 5.36 1.34 3.65
N ASN A 28 5.41 0.47 2.63
CA ASN A 28 4.31 -0.43 2.27
C ASN A 28 2.96 0.29 2.07
N SER A 29 3.00 1.59 1.72
CA SER A 29 1.79 2.38 1.47
C SER A 29 1.32 2.26 0.03
N ILE A 30 0.01 2.44 -0.15
CA ILE A 30 -0.65 2.59 -1.44
C ILE A 30 -1.02 4.06 -1.61
N VAL A 31 -0.86 4.59 -2.83
CA VAL A 31 -1.18 5.97 -3.16
C VAL A 31 -2.03 5.96 -4.43
N GLN A 32 -3.15 6.67 -4.41
CA GLN A 32 -4.11 6.70 -5.52
C GLN A 32 -4.57 8.13 -5.78
N ALA A 33 -4.69 8.50 -7.05
CA ALA A 33 -5.39 9.72 -7.43
C ALA A 33 -6.87 9.62 -7.02
N VAL A 34 -7.46 10.74 -6.62
CA VAL A 34 -8.88 10.87 -6.27
C VAL A 34 -9.51 11.98 -7.12
N PRO A 35 -9.59 11.81 -8.45
CA PRO A 35 -10.20 12.81 -9.35
C PRO A 35 -11.71 13.02 -9.07
N GLU A 36 -12.37 12.06 -8.42
CA GLU A 36 -13.77 12.12 -8.00
C GLU A 36 -14.01 12.98 -6.76
N HIS A 37 -12.98 13.57 -6.16
CA HIS A 37 -13.12 14.40 -4.97
C HIS A 37 -14.06 15.59 -5.23
N PRO A 38 -15.13 15.78 -4.44
CA PRO A 38 -16.28 16.61 -4.84
C PRO A 38 -16.02 18.12 -4.85
N LYS A 39 -14.88 18.58 -4.31
CA LYS A 39 -14.61 20.01 -4.06
C LYS A 39 -13.25 20.51 -4.53
N LYS A 40 -12.33 19.61 -4.89
CA LYS A 40 -10.93 19.95 -5.10
C LYS A 40 -10.35 19.06 -6.19
N ASP A 41 -9.64 19.68 -7.12
CA ASP A 41 -8.84 18.99 -8.11
C ASP A 41 -7.48 18.58 -7.53
N PHE A 42 -6.82 17.66 -8.24
CA PHE A 42 -5.45 17.21 -7.95
C PHE A 42 -5.29 16.67 -6.52
N VAL A 43 -6.31 15.93 -6.06
CA VAL A 43 -6.28 15.22 -4.79
C VAL A 43 -5.73 13.81 -4.99
N PHE A 44 -4.84 13.38 -4.11
CA PHE A 44 -4.43 11.99 -3.99
C PHE A 44 -4.58 11.50 -2.54
N CYS A 45 -4.85 10.21 -2.37
CA CYS A 45 -4.95 9.55 -1.09
C CYS A 45 -3.74 8.65 -0.87
N LEU A 46 -3.11 8.75 0.29
CA LEU A 46 -2.13 7.77 0.78
C LEU A 46 -2.79 6.93 1.87
N SER A 47 -2.76 5.60 1.72
CA SER A 47 -3.14 4.66 2.79
C SER A 47 -1.91 3.87 3.24
N ASN A 48 -1.61 3.90 4.54
CA ASN A 48 -0.41 3.29 5.10
C ASN A 48 -0.65 1.83 5.54
N SER A 49 0.42 1.14 5.96
CA SER A 49 0.35 -0.25 6.42
C SER A 49 -0.24 -0.44 7.83
N LEU A 50 -0.62 0.65 8.50
CA LEU A 50 -1.20 0.65 9.85
C LEU A 50 -2.72 0.82 9.83
N GLY A 51 -3.30 1.10 8.66
CA GLY A 51 -4.74 1.33 8.49
C GLY A 51 -5.14 2.80 8.48
N ASP A 52 -4.18 3.74 8.50
CA ASP A 52 -4.46 5.17 8.36
C ASP A 52 -4.50 5.60 6.89
N SER A 53 -5.32 6.60 6.59
CA SER A 53 -5.39 7.23 5.27
C SER A 53 -5.36 8.76 5.36
N PHE A 54 -4.69 9.39 4.40
CA PHE A 54 -4.47 10.84 4.35
C PHE A 54 -4.79 11.36 2.95
N LEU A 55 -5.54 12.46 2.86
CA LEU A 55 -5.79 13.17 1.62
C LEU A 55 -4.81 14.33 1.47
N PHE A 56 -4.16 14.40 0.31
CA PHE A 56 -3.25 15.48 -0.07
C PHE A 56 -3.77 16.14 -1.33
N GLN A 57 -3.61 17.46 -1.41
CA GLN A 57 -3.89 18.24 -2.61
C GLN A 57 -2.59 18.85 -3.11
N THR A 58 -2.37 18.80 -4.42
CA THR A 58 -1.23 19.46 -5.08
C THR A 58 -1.70 20.47 -6.13
N CYS A 59 -0.77 21.08 -6.87
CA CYS A 59 -1.05 22.20 -7.77
C CYS A 59 -1.36 21.80 -9.22
N SER A 60 -1.10 20.56 -9.64
CA SER A 60 -1.37 20.09 -11.00
C SER A 60 -1.45 18.57 -11.11
N GLN A 61 -1.96 18.07 -12.24
CA GLN A 61 -1.98 16.64 -12.56
C GLN A 61 -0.56 16.04 -12.60
N THR A 62 0.40 16.75 -13.21
CA THR A 62 1.79 16.30 -13.27
C THR A 62 2.42 16.19 -11.89
N GLU A 63 2.18 17.16 -11.01
CA GLU A 63 2.70 17.09 -9.64
C GLU A 63 2.04 15.96 -8.84
N LEU A 64 0.77 15.66 -9.09
CA LEU A 64 0.09 14.54 -8.47
C LEU A 64 0.76 13.22 -8.86
N GLU A 65 1.05 13.02 -10.14
CA GLU A 65 1.75 11.84 -10.64
C GLU A 65 3.19 11.75 -10.12
N ASN A 66 3.89 12.89 -10.01
CA ASN A 66 5.22 12.98 -9.42
C ASN A 66 5.22 12.52 -7.95
N TRP A 67 4.26 12.97 -7.15
CA TRP A 67 4.12 12.55 -5.75
C TRP A 67 3.83 11.06 -5.62
N ILE A 68 2.90 10.53 -6.41
CA ILE A 68 2.60 9.09 -6.43
C ILE A 68 3.86 8.29 -6.79
N THR A 69 4.55 8.69 -7.85
CA THR A 69 5.76 8.01 -8.33
C THR A 69 6.87 8.02 -7.27
N ALA A 70 7.11 9.16 -6.63
CA ALA A 70 8.15 9.30 -5.60
C ALA A 70 7.90 8.37 -4.40
N ILE A 71 6.66 8.35 -3.89
CA ILE A 71 6.29 7.53 -2.74
C ILE A 71 6.36 6.04 -3.09
N HIS A 72 5.80 5.61 -4.23
CA HIS A 72 5.88 4.23 -4.68
C HIS A 72 7.32 3.77 -4.92
N SER A 73 8.17 4.64 -5.48
CA SER A 73 9.60 4.34 -5.66
C SER A 73 10.32 4.16 -4.33
N ALA A 74 10.02 5.01 -3.34
CA ALA A 74 10.57 4.88 -1.99
C ALA A 74 10.09 3.60 -1.28
N CYS A 75 8.84 3.22 -1.46
CA CYS A 75 8.29 1.94 -0.99
C CYS A 75 8.98 0.74 -1.66
N ALA A 76 9.11 0.76 -2.99
CA ALA A 76 9.78 -0.28 -3.75
C ALA A 76 11.23 -0.50 -3.29
N ALA A 77 11.98 0.60 -3.12
CA ALA A 77 13.34 0.56 -2.61
C ALA A 77 13.39 0.04 -1.16
N ALA A 78 12.38 0.35 -0.33
CA ALA A 78 12.30 -0.18 1.02
C ALA A 78 12.07 -1.71 1.05
N VAL A 79 11.18 -2.23 0.21
CA VAL A 79 10.98 -3.68 0.05
C VAL A 79 12.27 -4.36 -0.39
N ALA A 80 13.01 -3.79 -1.35
CA ALA A 80 14.30 -4.31 -1.76
C ALA A 80 15.34 -4.36 -0.63
N ARG A 81 15.42 -3.28 0.17
CA ARG A 81 16.30 -3.22 1.35
C ARG A 81 15.93 -4.27 2.40
N GLN A 82 14.65 -4.47 2.68
CA GLN A 82 14.18 -5.49 3.64
C GLN A 82 14.54 -6.92 3.20
N HIS A 83 14.55 -7.18 1.89
CA HIS A 83 14.91 -8.48 1.31
C HIS A 83 16.42 -8.63 1.02
N HIS A 84 17.23 -7.63 1.38
CA HIS A 84 18.67 -7.58 1.07
C HIS A 84 18.96 -7.82 -0.42
N ARG A 85 18.19 -7.15 -1.30
CA ARG A 85 18.35 -7.21 -2.76
C ARG A 85 18.68 -5.83 -3.32
N GLU A 86 19.58 -5.78 -4.30
CA GLU A 86 19.92 -4.56 -5.03
C GLU A 86 19.03 -4.34 -6.25
N ASP A 87 18.70 -5.41 -6.98
CA ASP A 87 17.81 -5.37 -8.14
C ASP A 87 16.34 -5.35 -7.71
N THR A 88 15.84 -4.14 -7.48
CA THR A 88 14.47 -3.87 -7.00
C THR A 88 13.42 -4.38 -7.99
N VAL A 89 13.61 -4.18 -9.30
CA VAL A 89 12.63 -4.57 -10.33
C VAL A 89 12.50 -6.09 -10.41
N ARG A 90 13.63 -6.81 -10.40
CA ARG A 90 13.61 -8.28 -10.41
C ARG A 90 12.96 -8.85 -9.16
N LEU A 91 13.23 -8.26 -7.99
CA LEU A 91 12.59 -8.65 -6.74
C LEU A 91 11.06 -8.47 -6.82
N LEU A 92 10.59 -7.27 -7.20
CA LEU A 92 9.16 -7.00 -7.26
C LEU A 92 8.44 -7.95 -8.22
N ARG A 93 9.02 -8.22 -9.40
CA ARG A 93 8.48 -9.22 -10.34
C ARG A 93 8.42 -10.63 -9.73
N ALA A 94 9.39 -11.01 -8.90
CA ALA A 94 9.39 -12.30 -8.23
C ALA A 94 8.32 -12.39 -7.14
N GLU A 95 8.17 -11.35 -6.31
CA GLU A 95 7.12 -11.31 -5.28
C GLU A 95 5.72 -11.24 -5.91
N ILE A 96 5.53 -10.53 -7.03
CA ILE A 96 4.28 -10.55 -7.80
C ILE A 96 3.92 -11.98 -8.22
N ARG A 97 4.84 -12.71 -8.88
CA ARG A 97 4.58 -14.11 -9.29
C ARG A 97 4.25 -15.02 -8.11
N LYS A 98 4.92 -14.82 -6.98
CA LYS A 98 4.68 -15.60 -5.76
C LYS A 98 3.29 -15.31 -5.19
N LEU A 99 2.83 -14.05 -5.22
CA LEU A 99 1.48 -13.68 -4.82
C LEU A 99 0.43 -14.27 -5.76
N GLU A 100 0.64 -14.19 -7.09
CA GLU A 100 -0.25 -14.80 -8.09
C GLU A 100 -0.42 -16.31 -7.85
N GLN A 101 0.67 -17.04 -7.58
CA GLN A 101 0.63 -18.47 -7.26
C GLN A 101 -0.12 -18.76 -5.95
N LYS A 102 0.06 -17.93 -4.92
CA LYS A 102 -0.67 -18.07 -3.66
C LYS A 102 -2.17 -17.85 -3.86
N ILE A 103 -2.54 -16.80 -4.60
CA ILE A 103 -3.95 -16.50 -4.90
C ILE A 103 -4.59 -17.68 -5.66
N ASP A 104 -3.94 -18.20 -6.70
CA ASP A 104 -4.46 -19.36 -7.46
C ASP A 104 -4.64 -20.60 -6.56
N MET A 105 -3.69 -20.86 -5.66
CA MET A 105 -3.79 -21.97 -4.72
C MET A 105 -4.93 -21.76 -3.71
N ASP A 106 -5.04 -20.57 -3.12
CA ASP A 106 -6.09 -20.23 -2.15
C ASP A 106 -7.48 -20.29 -2.80
N GLU A 107 -7.62 -19.83 -4.05
CA GLU A 107 -8.87 -19.97 -4.81
C GLU A 107 -9.25 -21.43 -5.06
N LYS A 108 -8.28 -22.28 -5.42
CA LYS A 108 -8.50 -23.72 -5.60
C LYS A 108 -8.89 -24.39 -4.30
N MET A 109 -8.22 -24.03 -3.20
CA MET A 109 -8.52 -24.57 -1.87
C MET A 109 -9.92 -24.17 -1.41
N LYS A 110 -10.32 -22.91 -1.63
CA LYS A 110 -11.68 -22.45 -1.35
C LYS A 110 -12.73 -23.24 -2.14
N LYS A 111 -12.56 -23.38 -3.46
CA LYS A 111 -13.47 -24.17 -4.31
C LYS A 111 -13.54 -25.63 -3.90
N MET A 112 -12.41 -26.21 -3.49
CA MET A 112 -12.37 -27.57 -2.95
C MET A 112 -13.13 -27.67 -1.63
N GLY A 113 -12.96 -26.70 -0.71
CA GLY A 113 -13.72 -26.61 0.54
C GLY A 113 -15.23 -26.56 0.30
N ASP A 114 -15.67 -25.69 -0.62
CA ASP A 114 -17.08 -25.58 -1.02
C ASP A 114 -17.63 -26.90 -1.59
N MET A 115 -16.85 -27.59 -2.41
CA MET A 115 -17.22 -28.91 -2.94
C MET A 115 -17.32 -29.96 -1.82
N GLN A 116 -16.37 -30.01 -0.89
CA GLN A 116 -16.39 -30.94 0.25
C GLN A 116 -17.60 -30.69 1.15
N LEU A 117 -18.02 -29.44 1.33
CA LEU A 117 -19.25 -29.09 2.06
C LEU A 117 -20.52 -29.68 1.42
N SER A 118 -20.52 -30.11 0.17
CA SER A 118 -21.67 -30.83 -0.40
C SER A 118 -21.72 -32.31 0.01
N ALA A 119 -20.57 -32.90 0.38
CA ALA A 119 -20.43 -34.34 0.64
C ALA A 119 -20.31 -34.68 2.15
N VAL A 120 -19.78 -33.76 2.97
CA VAL A 120 -19.56 -34.02 4.40
C VAL A 120 -20.84 -33.78 5.20
N THR A 121 -21.36 -34.81 5.88
CA THR A 121 -22.56 -34.71 6.72
C THR A 121 -22.26 -34.40 8.19
N ASP A 122 -21.04 -34.70 8.67
CA ASP A 122 -20.62 -34.44 10.05
C ASP A 122 -20.51 -32.94 10.35
N ALA A 123 -21.33 -32.44 11.28
CA ALA A 123 -21.44 -31.01 11.58
C ALA A 123 -20.13 -30.38 12.08
N LYS A 124 -19.30 -31.14 12.82
CA LYS A 124 -18.01 -30.64 13.35
C LYS A 124 -16.98 -30.48 12.23
N LYS A 125 -16.90 -31.45 11.32
CA LYS A 125 -16.03 -31.40 10.14
C LYS A 125 -16.47 -30.30 9.17
N ARG A 126 -17.77 -30.12 8.95
CA ARG A 126 -18.31 -29.01 8.14
C ARG A 126 -17.90 -27.64 8.70
N LYS A 127 -18.03 -27.43 10.01
CA LYS A 127 -17.63 -26.19 10.67
C LYS A 127 -16.13 -25.90 10.47
N THR A 128 -15.30 -26.94 10.56
CA THR A 128 -13.84 -26.81 10.34
C THR A 128 -13.53 -26.38 8.90
N ILE A 129 -14.24 -26.90 7.90
CA ILE A 129 -14.06 -26.53 6.48
C ILE A 129 -14.53 -25.08 6.23
N LEU A 130 -15.57 -24.62 6.92
CA LEU A 130 -16.08 -23.23 6.80
C LEU A 130 -15.18 -22.18 7.47
N GLU A 131 -14.38 -22.59 8.46
CA GLU A 131 -13.46 -21.71 9.19
C GLU A 131 -12.06 -21.64 8.54
N GLN A 132 -11.81 -22.42 7.47
CA GLN A 132 -10.60 -22.38 6.64
C GLN A 132 -10.73 -21.37 5.50
#